data_AF-A0A1Y5FXC2-F1
#
_entry.id   AF-A0A1Y5FXC2-F1
#
_cell.length_a   1.000
_cell.length_b   1.000
_cell.length_c   1.000
_cell.angle_alpha   90.00
_cell.angle_beta   90.00
_cell.angle_gamma   90.00
#
_symmetry.space_group_name_H-M   'P 1'
#
loop_
_entity.id
_entity.type
_entity.pdbx_description
1 polymer ?
#
loop_
_entity_poly.entity_id
_entity_poly.type
_entity_poly.pdbx_seq_one_letter_code
_entity_poly.pdbx_strand_id
1 'polypeptide(L)'
;MSDLFQTSPVSETTENYSAKDIQVLEGLEPVRHRPGMYIGGNDERAMHHLVAEVLDNAMDEAVAGHATRIDIDLGLDNQITIRDNGRGIPVDTHPNYTDKSALEVILTTLHSGAKFTQNTYATSGGLHGVGVSVVNALSDAMTVEVARDRKLYKQEYSKGHPQTKLEQIGKTNNRRGTTITFHPDPEIFEEGSNFRPTLLYKMTRSKAYLFKGVQIRWTC
;
A
#
# COMPACT_ATOMS: atom_id res chain seq x y z
N MET A 1 -49.28 15.68 23.43
CA MET A 1 -48.64 14.75 22.47
C MET A 1 -48.92 15.29 21.09
N SER A 2 -47.97 16.02 20.53
CA SER A 2 -48.04 16.55 19.16
C SER A 2 -47.75 15.40 18.20
N ASP A 3 -48.66 15.22 17.26
CA ASP A 3 -48.71 14.13 16.29
C ASP A 3 -47.43 14.13 15.43
N LEU A 4 -46.63 13.06 15.54
CA LEU A 4 -45.36 12.89 14.82
C LEU A 4 -45.55 12.61 13.31
N PHE A 5 -46.80 12.51 12.85
CA PHE A 5 -47.19 12.12 11.50
C PHE A 5 -47.93 13.22 10.73
N GLN A 6 -47.62 14.50 10.98
CA GLN A 6 -48.00 15.55 10.02
C GLN A 6 -47.11 15.43 8.77
N THR A 7 -47.57 14.60 7.84
CA THR A 7 -47.03 14.48 6.48
C THR A 7 -47.16 15.81 5.75
N SER A 8 -46.03 16.51 5.63
CA SER A 8 -45.88 17.54 4.60
C SER A 8 -46.04 16.87 3.23
N PRO A 9 -46.62 17.55 2.22
CA PRO A 9 -46.70 16.98 0.87
C PRO A 9 -45.27 16.74 0.38
N VAL A 10 -44.89 15.48 0.27
CA VAL A 10 -43.66 15.09 -0.43
C VAL A 10 -43.88 15.51 -1.87
N SER A 11 -43.10 16.49 -2.33
CA SER A 11 -43.00 16.79 -3.74
C SER A 11 -42.66 15.48 -4.47
N GLU A 12 -43.64 14.88 -5.15
CA GLU A 12 -43.43 13.74 -6.05
C GLU A 12 -42.66 14.21 -7.30
N THR A 13 -41.40 14.58 -7.12
CA THR A 13 -40.42 14.35 -8.16
C THR A 13 -40.19 12.85 -8.17
N THR A 14 -40.86 12.14 -9.06
CA THR A 14 -40.47 10.80 -9.47
C THR A 14 -39.08 10.89 -10.10
N GLU A 15 -38.06 10.96 -9.25
CA GLU A 15 -36.69 10.70 -9.67
C GLU A 15 -36.68 9.25 -10.14
N ASN A 16 -36.69 9.08 -11.47
CA ASN A 16 -36.64 7.79 -12.14
C ASN A 16 -35.29 7.12 -11.84
N TYR A 17 -35.19 6.50 -10.67
CA TYR A 17 -34.10 5.61 -10.30
C TYR A 17 -34.07 4.42 -11.24
N SER A 18 -32.93 4.23 -11.90
CA SER A 18 -32.76 3.27 -12.97
C SER A 18 -31.36 2.66 -12.92
N ALA A 19 -31.09 1.69 -13.79
CA ALA A 19 -29.78 1.04 -13.86
C ALA A 19 -28.61 2.01 -14.08
N LYS A 20 -28.85 3.18 -14.67
CA LYS A 20 -27.80 4.20 -14.93
C LYS A 20 -27.30 4.89 -13.65
N ASP A 21 -28.08 4.83 -12.57
CA ASP A 21 -27.78 5.46 -11.29
C ASP A 21 -26.95 4.51 -10.39
N ILE A 22 -26.75 3.26 -10.82
CA ILE A 22 -25.85 2.30 -10.20
C ILE A 22 -24.43 2.54 -10.70
N GLN A 23 -23.55 3.01 -9.81
CA GLN A 23 -22.14 3.17 -10.11
C GLN A 23 -21.35 1.94 -9.67
N VAL A 24 -20.50 1.43 -10.57
CA VAL A 24 -19.47 0.43 -10.26
C VAL A 24 -18.13 1.13 -10.21
N LEU A 25 -17.41 0.95 -9.10
CA LEU A 25 -16.06 1.48 -8.92
C LEU A 25 -15.06 0.36 -9.24
N GLU A 26 -14.12 0.61 -10.14
CA GLU A 26 -13.21 -0.41 -10.65
C GLU A 26 -11.80 -0.28 -10.05
N GLY A 27 -11.05 -1.40 -10.03
CA GLY A 27 -9.66 -1.42 -9.58
C GLY A 27 -9.48 -0.90 -8.16
N LEU A 28 -8.82 0.26 -8.03
CA LEU A 28 -8.49 0.90 -6.75
C LEU A 28 -9.38 2.12 -6.42
N GLU A 29 -10.32 2.47 -7.29
CA GLU A 29 -11.28 3.56 -7.04
C GLU A 29 -12.06 3.40 -5.73
N PRO A 30 -12.53 2.20 -5.33
CA PRO A 30 -13.21 2.02 -4.05
C PRO A 30 -12.36 2.44 -2.85
N VAL A 31 -11.05 2.22 -2.91
CA VAL A 31 -10.11 2.59 -1.84
C VAL A 31 -10.05 4.10 -1.67
N ARG A 32 -9.94 4.83 -2.78
CA ARG A 32 -9.88 6.30 -2.78
C ARG A 32 -11.21 6.92 -2.37
N HIS A 33 -12.34 6.33 -2.76
CA HIS A 33 -13.67 6.83 -2.37
C HIS A 33 -14.04 6.53 -0.92
N ARG A 34 -13.51 5.44 -0.35
CA ARG A 34 -13.83 5.00 1.01
C ARG A 34 -12.57 4.58 1.78
N PRO A 35 -11.58 5.48 1.99
CA PRO A 35 -10.31 5.14 2.63
C PRO A 35 -10.50 4.61 4.05
N GLY A 36 -11.53 5.10 4.76
CA GLY A 36 -11.89 4.63 6.09
C GLY A 36 -12.14 3.12 6.19
N MET A 37 -12.64 2.47 5.13
CA MET A 37 -12.85 1.02 5.11
C MET A 37 -11.54 0.23 5.08
N TYR A 38 -10.46 0.82 4.56
CA TYR A 38 -9.18 0.13 4.34
C TYR A 38 -8.14 0.48 5.39
N ILE A 39 -8.03 1.76 5.76
CA ILE A 39 -6.99 2.25 6.68
C ILE A 39 -7.54 2.83 7.99
N GLY A 40 -8.87 2.84 8.17
CA GLY A 40 -9.52 3.26 9.42
C GLY A 40 -9.77 4.76 9.56
N GLY A 41 -9.49 5.56 8.52
CA GLY A 41 -9.78 6.99 8.48
C GLY A 41 -9.06 7.66 7.32
N ASN A 42 -8.99 8.99 7.34
CA ASN A 42 -8.13 9.81 6.48
C ASN A 42 -7.42 10.92 7.29
N ASP A 43 -7.31 10.73 8.60
CA ASP A 43 -6.57 11.60 9.50
C ASP A 43 -5.07 11.25 9.50
N GLU A 44 -4.29 12.02 10.27
CA GLU A 44 -2.85 11.79 10.44
C GLU A 44 -2.54 10.37 10.92
N ARG A 45 -3.37 9.80 11.80
CA ARG A 45 -3.16 8.44 12.31
C ARG A 45 -3.32 7.39 11.21
N ALA A 46 -4.38 7.50 10.40
CA ALA A 46 -4.63 6.62 9.26
C ALA A 46 -3.49 6.74 8.23
N MET A 47 -2.92 7.91 8.05
CA MET A 47 -1.76 8.10 7.17
C MET A 47 -0.54 7.29 7.64
N HIS A 48 -0.26 7.23 8.95
CA HIS A 48 0.82 6.38 9.48
C HIS A 48 0.57 4.88 9.27
N HIS A 49 -0.69 4.47 9.09
CA HIS A 49 -1.04 3.09 8.78
C HIS A 49 -0.50 2.67 7.41
N LEU A 50 -0.38 3.59 6.44
CA LEU A 50 0.24 3.32 5.15
C LEU A 50 1.68 2.81 5.32
N VAL A 51 2.42 3.41 6.25
CA VAL A 51 3.79 3.00 6.56
C VAL A 51 3.82 1.64 7.23
N ALA A 52 2.88 1.37 8.14
CA ALA A 52 2.77 0.08 8.79
C ALA A 52 2.52 -1.05 7.79
N GLU A 53 1.68 -0.84 6.78
CA GLU A 53 1.40 -1.84 5.73
C GLU A 53 2.66 -2.22 4.92
N VAL A 54 3.46 -1.22 4.54
CA VAL A 54 4.72 -1.48 3.81
C VAL A 54 5.75 -2.12 4.72
N LEU A 55 5.87 -1.64 5.97
CA LEU A 55 6.79 -2.20 6.96
C LEU A 55 6.44 -3.66 7.29
N ASP A 56 5.16 -4.00 7.38
CA ASP A 56 4.71 -5.35 7.70
C ASP A 56 5.00 -6.33 6.57
N ASN A 57 4.91 -5.87 5.31
CA ASN A 57 5.38 -6.67 4.18
C ASN A 57 6.90 -6.93 4.23
N ALA A 58 7.70 -5.93 4.61
CA ALA A 58 9.14 -6.11 4.81
C ALA A 58 9.46 -7.03 6.01
N MET A 59 8.69 -6.93 7.10
CA MET A 59 8.81 -7.81 8.26
C MET A 59 8.42 -9.25 7.95
N ASP A 60 7.43 -9.49 7.08
CA ASP A 60 7.05 -10.83 6.66
C ASP A 60 8.21 -11.53 5.91
N GLU A 61 9.02 -10.79 5.14
CA GLU A 61 10.27 -11.33 4.57
C GLU A 61 11.31 -11.66 5.64
N ALA A 62 11.37 -10.89 6.73
CA ALA A 62 12.27 -11.19 7.86
C ALA A 62 11.80 -12.43 8.63
N VAL A 63 10.51 -12.53 8.91
CA VAL A 63 9.87 -13.69 9.56
C VAL A 63 10.07 -14.97 8.75
N ALA A 64 10.01 -14.88 7.42
CA ALA A 64 10.32 -15.98 6.52
C ALA A 64 11.83 -16.30 6.41
N GLY A 65 12.71 -15.56 7.09
CA GLY A 65 14.15 -15.78 7.11
C GLY A 65 14.88 -15.25 5.85
N HIS A 66 14.23 -14.41 5.06
CA HIS A 66 14.79 -13.87 3.83
C HIS A 66 15.36 -12.46 3.97
N ALA A 67 14.84 -11.66 4.89
CA ALA A 67 15.39 -10.33 5.21
C ALA A 67 16.11 -10.32 6.56
N THR A 68 17.22 -9.58 6.61
CA THR A 68 18.01 -9.33 7.83
C THR A 68 18.14 -7.83 8.12
N ARG A 69 17.78 -6.98 7.15
CA ARG A 69 17.81 -5.53 7.28
C ARG A 69 16.58 -4.90 6.65
N ILE A 70 16.01 -3.94 7.37
CA ILE A 70 14.98 -3.03 6.86
C ILE A 70 15.47 -1.61 7.14
N ASP A 71 15.48 -0.76 6.12
CA ASP A 71 15.82 0.65 6.20
C ASP A 71 14.54 1.47 6.01
N ILE A 72 14.31 2.46 6.88
CA ILE A 72 13.14 3.33 6.85
C ILE A 72 13.64 4.77 6.96
N ASP A 73 13.30 5.57 5.96
CA ASP A 73 13.77 6.94 5.78
C ASP A 73 12.57 7.85 5.57
N LEU A 74 12.36 8.79 6.50
CA LEU A 74 11.42 9.90 6.29
C LEU A 74 12.21 11.04 5.67
N GLY A 75 11.98 11.27 4.38
CA GLY A 75 12.65 12.30 3.61
C GLY A 75 11.99 13.68 3.75
N LEU A 76 12.37 14.56 2.84
CA LEU A 76 11.71 15.86 2.68
C LEU A 76 10.30 15.69 2.12
N ASP A 77 9.49 16.75 2.22
CA ASP A 77 8.16 16.84 1.60
C ASP A 77 7.24 15.67 1.96
N ASN A 78 7.29 15.20 3.21
CA ASN A 78 6.44 14.11 3.72
C ASN A 78 6.56 12.78 2.95
N GLN A 79 7.65 12.59 2.19
CA GLN A 79 7.94 11.36 1.47
C GLN A 79 8.59 10.34 2.41
N ILE A 80 8.20 9.08 2.29
CA ILE A 80 8.80 7.99 3.07
C ILE A 80 9.30 6.87 2.17
N THR A 81 10.50 6.37 2.46
CA THR A 81 11.11 5.22 1.80
C THR A 81 11.26 4.07 2.79
N ILE A 82 10.76 2.89 2.42
CA ILE A 82 11.00 1.63 3.12
C ILE A 82 11.71 0.67 2.19
N ARG A 83 12.82 0.10 2.66
CA ARG A 83 13.65 -0.84 1.91
C ARG A 83 13.94 -2.08 2.73
N ASP A 84 13.67 -3.25 2.18
CA ASP A 84 14.13 -4.53 2.74
C ASP A 84 15.26 -5.11 1.91
N ASN A 85 15.96 -6.09 2.48
CA ASN A 85 16.89 -6.96 1.76
C ASN A 85 16.34 -8.40 1.65
N GLY A 86 15.04 -8.55 1.44
CA GLY A 86 14.36 -9.84 1.22
C GLY A 86 14.58 -10.41 -0.18
N ARG A 87 13.63 -11.24 -0.63
CA ARG A 87 13.63 -11.87 -1.96
C ARG A 87 13.34 -10.89 -3.11
N GLY A 88 12.63 -9.80 -2.81
CA GLY A 88 12.08 -8.89 -3.81
C GLY A 88 10.77 -9.43 -4.41
N ILE A 89 9.81 -8.52 -4.61
CA ILE A 89 8.52 -8.84 -5.25
C ILE A 89 8.76 -9.51 -6.62
N PRO A 90 8.01 -10.56 -6.99
CA PRO A 90 8.12 -11.16 -8.32
C PRO A 90 7.88 -10.16 -9.45
N VAL A 91 8.75 -10.16 -10.46
CA VAL A 91 8.73 -9.22 -11.60
C VAL A 91 8.26 -9.87 -12.90
N ASP A 92 8.13 -11.19 -12.89
CA ASP A 92 7.68 -11.97 -14.04
C ASP A 92 6.21 -11.66 -14.38
N THR A 93 5.83 -11.90 -15.63
CA THR A 93 4.43 -11.80 -16.08
C THR A 93 3.53 -12.69 -15.23
N HIS A 94 2.39 -12.16 -14.79
CA HIS A 94 1.46 -12.93 -13.98
C HIS A 94 0.66 -13.91 -14.86
N PRO A 95 0.49 -15.19 -14.48
CA PRO A 95 -0.18 -16.19 -15.32
C PRO A 95 -1.61 -15.80 -15.76
N ASN A 96 -2.37 -15.14 -14.89
CA ASN A 96 -3.74 -14.67 -15.17
C ASN A 96 -3.81 -13.27 -15.81
N TYR A 97 -2.71 -12.54 -15.89
CA TYR A 97 -2.64 -11.19 -16.45
C TYR A 97 -1.42 -11.11 -17.38
N THR A 98 -1.60 -11.53 -18.64
CA THR A 98 -0.51 -11.71 -19.60
C THR A 98 0.16 -10.40 -20.01
N ASP A 99 -0.48 -9.27 -19.77
CA ASP A 99 -0.03 -7.92 -20.02
C ASP A 99 0.65 -7.25 -18.82
N LYS A 100 0.60 -7.87 -17.63
CA LYS A 100 1.09 -7.29 -16.37
C LYS A 100 2.15 -8.14 -15.68
N SER A 101 3.12 -7.47 -15.08
CA SER A 101 4.03 -8.12 -14.14
C SER A 101 3.29 -8.48 -12.84
N ALA A 102 3.77 -9.48 -12.10
CA ALA A 102 3.25 -9.78 -10.78
C ALA A 102 3.37 -8.58 -9.82
N LEU A 103 4.43 -7.76 -9.95
CA LEU A 103 4.59 -6.48 -9.25
C LEU A 103 3.40 -5.55 -9.50
N GLU A 104 3.05 -5.35 -10.77
CA GLU A 104 1.93 -4.48 -11.13
C GLU A 104 0.60 -5.03 -10.61
N VAL A 105 0.36 -6.33 -10.76
CA VAL A 105 -0.88 -6.97 -10.26
C VAL A 105 -1.06 -6.71 -8.76
N ILE A 106 -0.02 -6.92 -7.94
CA ILE A 106 -0.16 -6.72 -6.49
C ILE A 106 -0.34 -5.25 -6.08
N LEU A 107 0.11 -4.31 -6.91
CA LEU A 107 -0.01 -2.87 -6.66
C LEU A 107 -1.31 -2.29 -7.21
N THR A 108 -1.97 -2.93 -8.18
CA THR A 108 -3.17 -2.39 -8.84
C THR A 108 -4.45 -3.18 -8.57
N THR A 109 -4.36 -4.35 -7.94
CA THR A 109 -5.51 -5.25 -7.76
C THR A 109 -5.69 -5.59 -6.28
N LEU A 110 -6.88 -5.32 -5.74
CA LEU A 110 -7.25 -5.74 -4.39
C LEU A 110 -7.34 -7.27 -4.30
N HIS A 111 -7.11 -7.81 -3.11
CA HIS A 111 -7.15 -9.24 -2.84
C HIS A 111 -6.19 -10.05 -3.72
N SER A 112 -5.00 -9.49 -3.95
CA SER A 112 -3.92 -10.16 -4.67
C SER A 112 -2.68 -10.28 -3.78
N GLY A 113 -2.03 -11.45 -3.84
CA GLY A 113 -0.88 -11.74 -3.00
C GLY A 113 -0.62 -13.22 -2.81
N ALA A 114 0.57 -13.55 -2.31
CA ALA A 114 1.02 -14.92 -2.09
C ALA A 114 0.74 -15.45 -0.67
N LYS A 115 0.03 -14.67 0.16
CA LYS A 115 -0.23 -14.96 1.59
C LYS A 115 -1.59 -15.64 1.84
N PHE A 116 -2.31 -16.03 0.79
CA PHE A 116 -3.57 -16.79 0.89
C PHE A 116 -3.36 -18.28 1.15
N THR A 117 -2.15 -18.78 0.89
CA THR A 117 -1.78 -20.18 1.11
C THR A 117 -0.45 -20.25 1.87
N GLN A 118 -0.28 -21.26 2.73
CA GLN A 118 0.91 -21.39 3.60
C GLN A 118 2.22 -21.73 2.84
N ASN A 119 2.17 -21.91 1.52
CA ASN A 119 3.30 -22.38 0.72
C ASN A 119 4.43 -21.34 0.59
N THR A 120 4.10 -20.04 0.64
CA THR A 120 5.09 -18.97 0.42
C THR A 120 5.53 -18.30 1.72
N TYR A 121 4.63 -18.25 2.70
CA TYR A 121 4.86 -17.73 4.05
C TYR A 121 4.20 -18.70 5.04
N ALA A 122 5.01 -19.37 5.85
CA ALA A 122 4.51 -20.28 6.89
C ALA A 122 3.75 -19.52 7.99
N THR A 123 4.12 -18.26 8.24
CA THR A 123 3.42 -17.33 9.14
C THR A 123 3.65 -15.92 8.60
N SER A 124 2.58 -15.13 8.44
CA SER A 124 2.64 -13.73 8.03
C SER A 124 1.58 -12.90 8.74
N GLY A 125 1.86 -11.62 8.99
CA GLY A 125 0.88 -10.67 9.51
C GLY A 125 -0.13 -10.23 8.45
N GLY A 126 0.32 -10.10 7.19
CA GLY A 126 -0.56 -9.79 6.07
C GLY A 126 -1.35 -11.01 5.60
N LEU A 127 -2.68 -10.91 5.52
CA LEU A 127 -3.55 -12.02 5.10
C LEU A 127 -4.57 -11.64 4.02
N HIS A 128 -4.87 -10.34 3.89
CA HIS A 128 -5.97 -9.87 3.04
C HIS A 128 -5.59 -9.63 1.57
N GLY A 129 -4.29 -9.46 1.28
CA GLY A 129 -3.80 -9.12 -0.06
C GLY A 129 -4.25 -7.74 -0.55
N VAL A 130 -4.36 -6.76 0.36
CA VAL A 130 -4.79 -5.38 0.02
C VAL A 130 -3.80 -4.30 0.46
N GLY A 131 -2.91 -4.57 1.40
CA GLY A 131 -2.11 -3.52 2.06
C GLY A 131 -1.33 -2.61 1.10
N VAL A 132 -0.46 -3.19 0.27
CA VAL A 132 0.39 -2.39 -0.63
C VAL A 132 -0.39 -1.73 -1.77
N SER A 133 -1.48 -2.33 -2.25
CA SER A 133 -2.35 -1.72 -3.25
C SER A 133 -3.18 -0.57 -2.67
N VAL A 134 -3.55 -0.65 -1.39
CA VAL A 134 -4.16 0.48 -0.66
C VAL A 134 -3.16 1.62 -0.50
N VAL A 135 -1.91 1.33 -0.14
CA VAL A 135 -0.85 2.36 -0.08
C VAL A 135 -0.68 3.05 -1.44
N ASN A 136 -0.63 2.27 -2.52
CA ASN A 136 -0.57 2.81 -3.88
C ASN A 136 -1.77 3.69 -4.22
N ALA A 137 -2.99 3.22 -3.92
CA ALA A 137 -4.22 3.95 -4.19
C ALA A 137 -4.27 5.32 -3.49
N LEU A 138 -3.75 5.38 -2.25
CA LEU A 138 -3.81 6.56 -1.38
C LEU A 138 -2.53 7.42 -1.43
N SER A 139 -1.66 7.19 -2.41
CA SER A 139 -0.46 7.98 -2.66
C SER A 139 -0.61 8.76 -3.97
N ASP A 140 -0.23 10.04 -4.00
CA ASP A 140 -0.18 10.81 -5.24
C ASP A 140 1.06 10.47 -6.08
N ALA A 141 2.13 10.02 -5.43
CA ALA A 141 3.34 9.51 -6.04
C ALA A 141 3.86 8.28 -5.28
N MET A 142 4.16 7.21 -6.01
CA MET A 142 4.79 6.00 -5.48
C MET A 142 5.81 5.45 -6.49
N THR A 143 7.00 5.12 -6.01
CA THR A 143 8.04 4.44 -6.80
C THR A 143 8.37 3.12 -6.12
N VAL A 144 8.34 2.05 -6.89
CA VAL A 144 8.76 0.72 -6.43
C VAL A 144 9.97 0.27 -7.22
N GLU A 145 11.04 -0.05 -6.51
CA GLU A 145 12.22 -0.69 -7.06
C GLU A 145 12.37 -2.11 -6.53
N VAL A 146 12.66 -3.05 -7.42
CA VAL A 146 12.94 -4.44 -7.06
C VAL A 146 14.33 -4.83 -7.52
N ALA A 147 15.17 -5.24 -6.58
CA ALA A 147 16.47 -5.83 -6.89
C ALA A 147 16.38 -7.35 -6.78
N ARG A 148 16.44 -8.04 -7.92
CA ARG A 148 16.35 -9.50 -8.01
C ARG A 148 17.15 -10.00 -9.21
N ASP A 149 17.79 -11.17 -9.09
CA ASP A 149 18.58 -11.78 -10.16
C ASP A 149 19.67 -10.86 -10.77
N ARG A 150 20.32 -10.07 -9.91
CA ARG A 150 21.34 -9.06 -10.27
C ARG A 150 20.83 -7.95 -11.21
N LYS A 151 19.52 -7.77 -11.27
CA LYS A 151 18.85 -6.72 -12.05
C LYS A 151 18.07 -5.81 -11.11
N LEU A 152 18.01 -4.55 -11.48
CA LEU A 152 17.17 -3.56 -10.84
C LEU A 152 16.00 -3.25 -11.76
N TYR A 153 14.80 -3.39 -11.21
CA TYR A 153 13.55 -3.04 -11.85
C TYR A 153 12.93 -1.85 -11.15
N LYS A 154 12.21 -1.01 -11.89
CA LYS A 154 11.50 0.16 -11.35
C LYS A 154 10.14 0.29 -12.03
N GLN A 155 9.13 0.67 -11.24
CA GLN A 155 7.83 1.10 -11.75
C GLN A 155 7.32 2.26 -10.89
N GLU A 156 6.71 3.24 -11.55
CA GLU A 156 6.14 4.43 -10.92
C GLU A 156 4.63 4.41 -11.00
N TYR A 157 3.99 4.96 -9.97
CA TYR A 157 2.55 5.04 -9.84
C TYR A 157 2.12 6.41 -9.33
N SER A 158 0.89 6.79 -9.69
CA SER A 158 0.20 7.96 -9.16
C SER A 158 -1.26 7.60 -8.93
N LYS A 159 -1.76 7.83 -7.71
CA LYS A 159 -3.16 7.59 -7.32
C LYS A 159 -3.62 6.16 -7.63
N GLY A 160 -2.74 5.18 -7.48
CA GLY A 160 -3.01 3.76 -7.79
C GLY A 160 -2.73 3.33 -9.22
N HIS A 161 -2.47 4.26 -10.14
CA HIS A 161 -2.30 3.97 -11.57
C HIS A 161 -0.83 3.89 -11.96
N PRO A 162 -0.40 2.85 -12.71
CA PRO A 162 0.96 2.77 -13.23
C PRO A 162 1.21 3.90 -14.23
N GLN A 163 2.30 4.65 -14.04
CA GLN A 163 2.74 5.73 -14.94
C GLN A 163 3.64 5.20 -16.06
N THR A 164 4.34 4.09 -15.79
CA THR A 164 5.22 3.40 -16.72
C THR A 164 4.91 1.90 -16.70
N LYS A 165 5.35 1.20 -17.75
CA LYS A 165 5.53 -0.27 -17.65
C LYS A 165 6.69 -0.56 -16.69
N LEU A 166 6.83 -1.82 -16.28
CA LEU A 166 7.97 -2.26 -15.49
C LEU A 166 9.28 -2.10 -16.30
N GLU A 167 10.19 -1.26 -15.82
CA GLU A 167 11.45 -0.96 -16.48
C GLU A 167 12.61 -1.71 -15.85
N GLN A 168 13.49 -2.30 -16.65
CA GLN A 168 14.76 -2.86 -16.17
C GLN A 168 15.84 -1.77 -16.24
N ILE A 169 16.04 -1.04 -15.13
CA ILE A 169 16.93 0.13 -15.03
C ILE A 169 18.41 -0.24 -15.19
N GLY A 170 18.79 -1.47 -14.85
CA GLY A 170 20.16 -1.93 -15.07
C GLY A 170 20.55 -3.16 -14.26
N LYS A 171 21.87 -3.42 -14.23
CA LYS A 171 22.45 -4.44 -13.36
C LYS A 171 22.72 -3.87 -11.99
N THR A 172 22.52 -4.68 -10.95
CA THR A 172 22.87 -4.34 -9.58
C THR A 172 23.68 -5.46 -8.95
N ASN A 173 24.86 -5.13 -8.44
CA ASN A 173 25.70 -6.05 -7.69
C ASN A 173 25.47 -5.82 -6.19
N ASN A 174 25.33 -6.89 -5.42
CA ASN A 174 25.18 -6.83 -3.96
C ASN A 174 23.93 -6.08 -3.44
N ARG A 175 22.89 -5.95 -4.27
CA ARG A 175 21.55 -5.48 -3.85
C ARG A 175 20.53 -6.59 -4.09
N ARG A 176 19.62 -6.77 -3.14
CA ARG A 176 18.40 -7.58 -3.27
C ARG A 176 17.28 -6.95 -2.46
N GLY A 177 16.04 -7.38 -2.70
CA GLY A 177 14.87 -6.94 -1.94
C GLY A 177 14.06 -5.87 -2.64
N THR A 178 13.13 -5.30 -1.91
CA THR A 178 12.19 -4.28 -2.41
C THR A 178 12.50 -2.93 -1.79
N THR A 179 12.34 -1.86 -2.56
CA THR A 179 12.31 -0.48 -2.07
C THR A 179 11.01 0.16 -2.52
N ILE A 180 10.24 0.68 -1.58
CA ILE A 180 9.00 1.41 -1.84
C ILE A 180 9.19 2.82 -1.30
N THR A 181 9.03 3.81 -2.17
CA THR A 181 9.00 5.22 -1.79
C THR A 181 7.63 5.78 -2.14
N PHE A 182 6.98 6.47 -1.23
CA PHE A 182 5.66 7.05 -1.50
C PHE A 182 5.44 8.37 -0.77
N HIS A 183 4.56 9.18 -1.36
CA HIS A 183 4.03 10.41 -0.79
C HIS A 183 2.50 10.25 -0.66
N PRO A 184 1.91 10.42 0.55
CA PRO A 184 0.47 10.32 0.75
C PRO A 184 -0.28 11.41 -0.02
N ASP A 185 -1.42 11.05 -0.64
CA ASP A 185 -2.18 11.98 -1.47
C ASP A 185 -2.85 13.09 -0.65
N PRO A 186 -2.48 14.37 -0.82
CA PRO A 186 -3.06 15.49 -0.07
C PRO A 186 -4.54 15.74 -0.40
N GLU A 187 -5.08 15.16 -1.49
CA GLU A 187 -6.52 15.22 -1.78
C GLU A 187 -7.35 14.21 -0.96
N ILE A 188 -6.70 13.21 -0.37
CA ILE A 188 -7.35 12.16 0.43
C ILE A 188 -7.28 12.49 1.92
N PHE A 189 -6.10 12.89 2.39
CA PHE A 189 -5.83 13.11 3.81
C PHE A 189 -6.23 14.52 4.25
N GLU A 190 -6.63 14.65 5.52
CA GLU A 190 -7.00 15.94 6.10
C GLU A 190 -5.87 16.97 5.97
N GLU A 191 -6.23 18.23 5.71
CA GLU A 191 -5.27 19.33 5.57
C GLU A 191 -4.33 19.42 6.79
N GLY A 192 -3.03 19.48 6.54
CA GLY A 192 -2.01 19.52 7.59
C GLY A 192 -1.57 18.16 8.14
N SER A 193 -2.14 17.05 7.66
CA SER A 193 -1.65 15.70 7.98
C SER A 193 -0.19 15.53 7.56
N ASN A 194 0.69 15.22 8.50
CA ASN A 194 2.11 14.98 8.24
C ASN A 194 2.62 13.77 9.03
N PHE A 195 3.58 13.03 8.47
CA PHE A 195 4.27 11.99 9.18
C PHE A 195 4.98 12.57 10.41
N ARG A 196 4.77 11.94 11.56
CA ARG A 196 5.40 12.30 12.82
C ARG A 196 6.59 11.38 13.04
N PRO A 197 7.84 11.91 13.01
CA PRO A 197 9.04 11.11 13.21
C PRO A 197 8.98 10.27 14.51
N THR A 198 8.40 10.84 15.57
CA THR A 198 8.28 10.17 16.86
C THR A 198 7.31 8.98 16.85
N LEU A 199 6.22 9.05 16.09
CA LEU A 199 5.27 7.93 15.94
C LEU A 199 5.88 6.83 15.06
N LEU A 200 6.50 7.21 13.95
CA LEU A 200 7.18 6.28 13.07
C LEU A 200 8.31 5.56 13.81
N TYR A 201 9.19 6.28 14.51
CA TYR A 201 10.23 5.67 15.33
C TYR A 201 9.69 4.69 16.39
N LYS A 202 8.59 5.04 17.08
CA LYS A 202 7.98 4.15 18.07
C LYS A 202 7.43 2.86 17.42
N MET A 203 6.82 2.98 16.25
CA MET A 203 6.30 1.85 15.49
C MET A 203 7.42 0.94 15.01
N THR A 204 8.47 1.50 14.40
CA THR A 204 9.62 0.74 13.89
C THR A 204 10.38 0.05 15.02
N ARG A 205 10.60 0.75 16.13
CA ARG A 205 11.20 0.18 17.34
C ARG A 205 10.37 -0.97 17.91
N SER A 206 9.05 -0.85 17.92
CA SER A 206 8.15 -1.92 18.39
C SER A 206 8.29 -3.18 17.53
N LYS A 207 8.35 -3.06 16.19
CA LYS A 207 8.56 -4.20 15.29
C LYS A 207 9.93 -4.87 15.51
N ALA A 208 10.98 -4.07 15.75
CA ALA A 208 12.32 -4.59 16.05
C ALA A 208 12.37 -5.43 17.36
N TYR A 209 11.57 -5.07 18.38
CA TYR A 209 11.50 -5.86 19.61
C TYR A 209 10.81 -7.22 19.43
N LEU A 210 9.88 -7.33 18.49
CA LEU A 210 9.07 -8.52 18.29
C LEU A 210 9.78 -9.64 17.52
N PHE A 211 10.80 -9.31 16.72
CA PHE A 211 11.49 -10.30 15.90
C PHE A 211 13.01 -10.23 16.10
N LYS A 212 13.57 -11.32 16.62
CA LYS A 212 15.02 -11.44 16.81
C LYS A 212 15.72 -11.63 15.46
N GLY A 213 16.80 -10.89 15.22
CA GLY A 213 17.71 -11.10 14.10
C GLY A 213 17.49 -10.21 12.88
N VAL A 214 16.51 -9.30 12.92
CA VAL A 214 16.36 -8.22 11.94
C VAL A 214 16.93 -6.91 12.49
N GLN A 215 17.73 -6.21 11.68
CA GLN A 215 18.14 -4.84 11.96
C GLN A 215 17.17 -3.89 11.26
N ILE A 216 16.47 -3.06 12.03
CA ILE A 216 15.67 -1.95 11.47
C ILE A 216 16.45 -0.65 11.66
N ARG A 217 16.75 0.05 10.56
CA ARG A 217 17.42 1.35 10.57
C ARG A 217 16.40 2.45 10.32
N TRP A 218 16.44 3.50 11.13
CA TRP A 218 15.55 4.64 11.04
C TRP A 218 16.36 5.91 10.80
N THR A 219 15.94 6.70 9.81
CA THR A 219 16.49 8.01 9.46
C THR A 219 15.33 8.98 9.21
N CYS A 220 15.46 10.23 9.65
CA CYS A 220 14.51 11.32 9.41
C CYS A 220 15.20 12.69 9.57
#